data_AF-A0A1Q7X7J5-F1
#
_entry.id   AF-A0A1Q7X7J5-F1
#
_cell.length_a   1.000
_cell.length_b   1.000
_cell.length_c   1.000
_cell.angle_alpha   90.00
_cell.angle_beta   90.00
_cell.angle_gamma   90.00
#
_symmetry.space_group_name_H-M   'P 1'
#
loop_
_entity.id
_entity.type
_entity.pdbx_description
1 polymer ?
#
loop_
_entity_poly.entity_id
_entity_poly.type
_entity_poly.pdbx_seq_one_letter_code
_entity_poly.pdbx_strand_id
1 'polypeptide(L)'
;MPSPPVAKKIPKIDVVHGDVRQDDYFWLRQKDDPEVVAYLESENAYTDAILTSTEPFQQALYQEMLGRIKEDDQTVPYQRGAHFYYLRTEKGKQYPIYCRKQGRLEAPEEVTLDLNFLAQGHPFLALGGYAASDDGHRLAYTVDVTGFREYTLYVKDLRTGQLAPERIEKVSTLAWCADPAILFYVTEDHAKRPYRLWRHRLGAATDDLLYEEADELFRLHLRRSRSLAYVFATSASLTSTEVRYLPATEPGARWAVLLPREKDHEYDVDHGGDLFYIRTNGGGLRNFRLIVAPVRDPRPARFTELIPHREEVMLEDVDVFADHYVVHEREDGLTRLRVTDRRDGASHHIHFPEPAYEIDPEPNAEFVTSRYRFRYQSFVTPSSVYDYDMSTRALTLLKRTEVLGGYDPARYRSERRYATAPDGARVPLSLVCRADAPRDGTSPCFLSGYGAYGIPYPVTFSSNRLSLLERGLTVAVAHVRGGGELGKRWHDAGRMLAKRNTFTDFIAVAEFLIKDGYTAPDRLVIEGGSAGGLLIGAVLNLRPDLCAAAVLRVPFVDVITTMLDESLPLTVAEFEEWGNPKIPEHYRYMKTYCPYTNIAAQRYPDMLVRTSLND
;
A
#
# COMPACT_ATOMS: atom_id res chain seq x y z
N MET A 1 30.93 23.71 9.70
CA MET A 1 30.18 22.68 8.93
C MET A 1 30.95 22.43 7.64
N PRO A 2 31.03 21.18 7.14
CA PRO A 2 31.58 20.89 5.82
C PRO A 2 30.82 21.68 4.75
N SER A 3 31.48 22.00 3.64
CA SER A 3 30.80 22.56 2.47
C SER A 3 30.00 21.46 1.76
N PRO A 4 28.77 21.73 1.29
CA PRO A 4 28.02 20.76 0.51
C PRO A 4 28.72 20.48 -0.83
N PRO A 5 28.59 19.26 -1.39
CA PRO A 5 29.09 18.96 -2.72
C PRO A 5 28.35 19.81 -3.77
N VAL A 6 29.06 20.15 -4.85
CA VAL A 6 28.51 20.97 -5.94
C VAL A 6 28.36 20.09 -7.16
N ALA A 7 27.12 19.77 -7.54
CA ALA A 7 26.85 19.07 -8.79
C ALA A 7 27.34 19.90 -9.99
N LYS A 8 28.02 19.26 -10.94
CA LYS A 8 28.31 19.88 -12.23
C LYS A 8 27.00 20.23 -12.95
N LYS A 9 27.01 21.37 -13.64
CA LYS A 9 25.90 21.81 -14.48
C LYS A 9 26.19 21.47 -15.93
N ILE A 10 25.39 20.59 -16.51
CA ILE A 10 25.43 20.24 -17.94
C ILE A 10 24.06 20.61 -18.52
N PRO A 11 23.94 21.77 -19.19
CA PRO A 11 22.65 22.22 -19.71
C PRO A 11 22.08 21.23 -20.72
N LYS A 12 20.90 20.67 -20.41
CA LYS A 12 20.02 20.04 -21.37
C LYS A 12 18.84 20.96 -21.65
N ILE A 13 18.62 21.29 -22.91
CA ILE A 13 17.50 22.12 -23.34
C ILE A 13 16.46 21.23 -23.98
N ASP A 14 15.25 21.25 -23.42
CA ASP A 14 14.08 20.58 -23.98
C ASP A 14 13.01 21.64 -24.32
N VAL A 15 12.30 21.49 -25.43
CA VAL A 15 11.20 22.38 -25.83
C VAL A 15 9.89 21.60 -25.80
N VAL A 16 8.97 22.01 -24.92
CA VAL A 16 7.68 21.33 -24.74
C VAL A 16 6.57 22.37 -24.90
N HIS A 17 5.69 22.19 -25.88
CA HIS A 17 4.61 23.14 -26.21
C HIS A 17 5.10 24.59 -26.45
N GLY A 18 6.30 24.75 -26.99
CA GLY A 18 6.95 26.05 -27.24
C GLY A 18 7.61 26.69 -26.02
N ASP A 19 7.57 26.03 -24.86
CA ASP A 19 8.24 26.45 -23.64
C ASP A 19 9.63 25.82 -23.56
N VAL A 20 10.65 26.66 -23.43
CA VAL A 20 12.07 26.25 -23.37
C VAL A 20 12.41 25.94 -21.92
N ARG A 21 12.71 24.67 -21.64
CA ARG A 21 13.14 24.20 -20.33
C ARG A 21 14.63 23.90 -20.36
N GLN A 22 15.35 24.37 -19.35
CA GLN A 22 16.74 24.01 -19.10
C GLN A 22 16.81 23.14 -17.86
N ASP A 23 17.40 21.96 -18.00
CA ASP A 23 17.75 21.05 -16.91
C ASP A 23 19.26 20.88 -16.85
N ASP A 24 19.89 21.51 -15.86
CA ASP A 24 21.36 21.45 -15.65
C ASP A 24 21.81 20.09 -15.08
N TYR A 25 20.88 19.26 -14.60
CA TYR A 25 21.18 18.06 -13.81
C TYR A 25 20.63 16.76 -14.42
N PHE A 26 20.12 16.80 -15.65
CA PHE A 26 19.58 15.63 -16.35
C PHE A 26 20.58 14.46 -16.42
N TRP A 27 21.88 14.75 -16.39
CA TRP A 27 22.95 13.75 -16.42
C TRP A 27 22.92 12.80 -15.20
N LEU A 28 22.36 13.22 -14.05
CA LEU A 28 22.22 12.40 -12.84
C LEU A 28 21.33 11.17 -13.03
N ARG A 29 20.56 11.11 -14.12
CA ARG A 29 19.75 9.94 -14.48
C ARG A 29 20.59 8.72 -14.88
N GLN A 30 21.85 8.91 -15.31
CA GLN A 30 22.69 7.84 -15.84
C GLN A 30 23.29 7.00 -14.70
N LYS A 31 22.51 6.05 -14.18
CA LYS A 31 22.87 5.22 -13.02
C LYS A 31 24.20 4.48 -13.13
N ASP A 32 24.58 4.06 -14.33
CA ASP A 32 25.83 3.33 -14.59
C ASP A 32 27.04 4.26 -14.82
N ASP A 33 26.84 5.58 -14.82
CA ASP A 33 27.91 6.56 -14.96
C ASP A 33 28.70 6.70 -13.63
N PRO A 34 30.02 6.41 -13.62
CA PRO A 34 30.85 6.55 -12.43
C PRO A 34 30.83 7.96 -11.83
N GLU A 35 30.62 9.02 -12.62
CA GLU A 35 30.53 10.38 -12.09
C GLU A 35 29.23 10.62 -11.30
N VAL A 36 28.14 9.94 -11.66
CA VAL A 36 26.88 9.97 -10.90
C VAL A 36 27.09 9.27 -9.56
N VAL A 37 27.68 8.07 -9.58
CA VAL A 37 27.99 7.32 -8.35
C VAL A 37 28.89 8.13 -7.42
N ALA A 38 29.96 8.73 -7.95
CA ALA A 38 30.88 9.56 -7.16
C ALA A 38 30.18 10.79 -6.54
N TYR A 39 29.26 11.43 -7.27
CA TYR A 39 28.48 12.53 -6.72
C TYR A 39 27.55 12.07 -5.59
N LEU A 40 26.85 10.95 -5.76
CA LEU A 40 25.98 10.39 -4.71
C LEU A 40 26.79 9.97 -3.47
N GLU A 41 27.97 9.38 -3.63
CA GLU A 41 28.89 9.08 -2.52
C GLU A 41 29.34 10.35 -1.79
N SER A 42 29.55 11.46 -2.51
CA SER A 42 29.91 12.75 -1.90
C SER A 42 28.76 13.37 -1.08
N GLU A 43 27.52 13.19 -1.54
CA GLU A 43 26.31 13.60 -0.77
C GLU A 43 26.13 12.77 0.49
N ASN A 44 26.42 11.45 0.41
CA ASN A 44 26.41 10.58 1.59
C ASN A 44 27.48 11.02 2.61
N ALA A 45 28.71 11.25 2.16
CA ALA A 45 29.80 11.72 3.03
C ALA A 45 29.49 13.08 3.68
N TYR A 46 28.84 13.99 2.94
CA TYR A 46 28.37 15.27 3.48
C TYR A 46 27.30 15.06 4.57
N THR A 47 26.32 14.20 4.31
CA THR A 47 25.25 13.86 5.26
C THR A 47 25.84 13.25 6.54
N ASP A 48 26.75 12.30 6.42
CA ASP A 48 27.44 11.67 7.56
C ASP A 48 28.18 12.71 8.41
N ALA A 49 28.91 13.62 7.76
CA ALA A 49 29.66 14.68 8.44
C ALA A 49 28.76 15.71 9.14
N ILE A 50 27.58 16.03 8.59
CA ILE A 50 26.59 16.90 9.25
C ILE A 50 25.97 16.19 10.46
N LEU A 51 25.66 14.89 10.32
CA LEU A 51 24.98 14.12 11.34
C LEU A 51 25.90 13.53 12.41
N THR A 52 27.22 13.59 12.25
CA THR A 52 28.21 13.00 13.19
C THR A 52 27.92 13.37 14.65
N SER A 53 27.61 14.64 14.92
CA SER A 53 27.33 15.12 16.29
C SER A 53 26.09 14.47 16.94
N THR A 54 25.20 13.89 16.13
CA THR A 54 23.97 13.26 16.56
C THR A 54 24.08 11.74 16.70
N GLU A 55 25.20 11.12 16.30
CA GLU A 55 25.40 9.65 16.35
C GLU A 55 25.11 9.04 17.75
N PRO A 56 25.56 9.64 18.88
CA PRO A 56 25.21 9.10 20.20
C PRO A 56 23.70 9.11 20.45
N PHE A 57 23.00 10.14 19.97
CA PHE A 57 21.55 10.24 20.09
C PHE A 57 20.83 9.27 19.15
N GLN A 58 21.32 9.09 17.92
CA GLN A 58 20.79 8.08 16.99
C GLN A 58 20.92 6.67 17.58
N GLN A 59 22.07 6.35 18.20
CA GLN A 59 22.28 5.08 18.86
C GLN A 59 21.34 4.90 20.06
N ALA A 60 21.14 5.95 20.87
CA ALA A 60 20.17 5.91 21.97
C ALA A 60 18.75 5.66 21.45
N LEU A 61 18.32 6.35 20.40
CA LEU A 61 17.04 6.12 19.74
C LEU A 61 16.90 4.70 19.20
N TYR A 62 17.94 4.17 18.54
CA TYR A 62 17.95 2.79 18.06
C TYR A 62 17.75 1.78 19.19
N GLN A 63 18.49 1.93 20.29
CA GLN A 63 18.35 1.04 21.46
C GLN A 63 16.98 1.18 22.13
N GLU A 64 16.42 2.39 22.22
CA GLU A 64 15.06 2.60 22.71
C GLU A 64 14.02 1.91 21.83
N MET A 65 14.13 2.03 20.50
CA MET A 65 13.21 1.39 19.56
C MET A 65 13.31 -0.13 19.62
N LEU A 66 14.54 -0.66 19.60
CA LEU A 66 14.79 -2.10 19.74
C LEU A 66 14.29 -2.64 21.07
N GLY A 67 14.50 -1.91 22.17
CA GLY A 67 14.06 -2.29 23.51
C GLY A 67 12.54 -2.38 23.70
N ARG A 68 11.75 -1.90 22.73
CA ARG A 68 10.28 -2.03 22.71
C ARG A 68 9.78 -3.20 21.86
N ILE A 69 10.67 -3.85 21.09
CA ILE A 69 10.33 -4.93 20.16
C ILE A 69 10.57 -6.28 20.82
N LYS A 70 9.57 -7.15 20.73
CA LYS A 70 9.73 -8.57 21.03
C LYS A 70 10.25 -9.28 19.77
N GLU A 71 11.53 -9.64 19.77
CA GLU A 71 12.18 -10.24 18.60
C GLU A 71 11.66 -11.67 18.30
N ASP A 72 11.52 -12.49 19.35
CA ASP A 72 10.91 -13.82 19.26
C ASP A 72 9.39 -13.71 19.30
N ASP A 73 8.74 -13.84 18.14
CA ASP A 73 7.30 -13.67 18.02
C ASP A 73 6.71 -14.55 16.90
N GLN A 74 5.39 -14.71 16.89
CA GLN A 74 4.67 -15.44 15.85
C GLN A 74 3.32 -14.81 15.54
N THR A 75 2.85 -14.89 14.30
CA THR A 75 1.47 -14.47 13.97
C THR A 75 0.45 -15.43 14.55
N VAL A 76 -0.81 -14.97 14.63
CA VAL A 76 -1.93 -15.85 14.94
C VAL A 76 -2.10 -16.86 13.82
N PRO A 77 -2.07 -18.18 14.10
CA PRO A 77 -2.25 -19.18 13.05
C PRO A 77 -3.63 -19.12 12.40
N TYR A 78 -3.69 -19.18 11.08
CA TYR A 78 -4.94 -19.25 10.32
C TYR A 78 -5.09 -20.63 9.67
N GLN A 79 -6.32 -21.14 9.63
CA GLN A 79 -6.61 -22.42 8.99
C GLN A 79 -6.66 -22.24 7.48
N ARG A 80 -6.06 -23.20 6.75
CA ARG A 80 -6.26 -23.41 5.32
C ARG A 80 -6.23 -24.90 5.02
N GLY A 81 -7.39 -25.45 4.66
CA GLY A 81 -7.60 -26.88 4.49
C GLY A 81 -7.23 -27.66 5.75
N ALA A 82 -6.35 -28.66 5.60
CA ALA A 82 -5.91 -29.53 6.69
C ALA A 82 -4.80 -28.93 7.58
N HIS A 83 -4.38 -27.69 7.36
CA HIS A 83 -3.23 -27.11 8.07
C HIS A 83 -3.56 -25.73 8.68
N PHE A 84 -2.83 -25.39 9.74
CA PHE A 84 -2.77 -24.05 10.29
C PHE A 84 -1.44 -23.40 9.91
N TYR A 85 -1.48 -22.29 9.17
CA TYR A 85 -0.30 -21.57 8.71
C TYR A 85 -0.04 -20.34 9.60
N TYR A 86 1.23 -20.02 9.79
CA TYR A 86 1.69 -18.85 10.52
C TYR A 86 3.13 -18.52 10.12
N LEU A 87 3.60 -17.35 10.53
CA LEU A 87 5.00 -16.98 10.45
C LEU A 87 5.53 -16.72 11.85
N ARG A 88 6.83 -16.93 12.04
CA ARG A 88 7.54 -16.59 13.27
C ARG A 88 8.87 -15.91 12.98
N THR A 89 9.30 -15.07 13.91
CA THR A 89 10.62 -14.45 13.94
C THR A 89 11.41 -15.04 15.11
N GLU A 90 12.72 -15.10 14.95
CA GLU A 90 13.64 -15.53 15.99
C GLU A 90 14.63 -14.41 16.26
N LYS A 91 15.03 -14.26 17.52
CA LYS A 91 16.02 -13.29 17.94
C LYS A 91 17.32 -13.42 17.16
N GLY A 92 17.84 -12.28 16.70
CA GLY A 92 19.07 -12.20 15.92
C GLY A 92 18.95 -12.67 14.46
N LYS A 93 17.78 -13.11 14.00
CA LYS A 93 17.50 -13.40 12.58
C LYS A 93 16.84 -12.20 11.91
N GLN A 94 17.11 -12.03 10.62
CA GLN A 94 16.65 -10.87 9.85
C GLN A 94 15.31 -11.08 9.16
N TYR A 95 14.94 -12.33 8.89
CA TYR A 95 13.77 -12.67 8.09
C TYR A 95 12.80 -13.62 8.83
N PRO A 96 11.50 -13.57 8.51
CA PRO A 96 10.53 -14.50 9.07
C PRO A 96 10.71 -15.93 8.54
N ILE A 97 10.25 -16.89 9.35
CA ILE A 97 10.18 -18.32 9.04
C ILE A 97 8.70 -18.68 8.87
N TYR A 98 8.35 -19.23 7.71
CA TYR A 98 6.99 -19.63 7.36
C TYR A 98 6.74 -21.07 7.79
N CYS A 99 5.73 -21.26 8.62
CA CYS A 99 5.46 -22.50 9.30
C CYS A 99 4.02 -22.96 9.07
N ARG A 100 3.79 -24.24 9.32
CA ARG A 100 2.44 -24.79 9.44
C ARG A 100 2.36 -25.90 10.47
N LYS A 101 1.14 -26.25 10.85
CA LYS A 101 0.82 -27.39 11.72
C LYS A 101 -0.35 -28.18 11.14
N GLN A 102 -0.27 -29.50 11.16
CA GLN A 102 -1.31 -30.36 10.59
C GLN A 102 -2.48 -30.59 11.55
N GLY A 103 -3.70 -30.29 11.10
CA GLY A 103 -4.97 -30.63 11.74
C GLY A 103 -5.32 -29.88 13.03
N ARG A 104 -4.34 -29.54 13.88
CA ARG A 104 -4.54 -28.83 15.16
C ARG A 104 -3.32 -27.98 15.55
N LEU A 105 -3.52 -27.01 16.43
CA LEU A 105 -2.48 -26.05 16.85
C LEU A 105 -1.39 -26.68 17.74
N GLU A 106 -1.65 -27.83 18.34
CA GLU A 106 -0.71 -28.59 19.18
C GLU A 106 0.12 -29.59 18.35
N ALA A 107 -0.18 -29.76 17.07
CA ALA A 107 0.62 -30.62 16.21
C ALA A 107 2.06 -30.06 16.07
N PRO A 108 3.05 -30.94 15.79
CA PRO A 108 4.40 -30.50 15.51
C PRO A 108 4.46 -29.45 14.40
N GLU A 109 5.35 -28.48 14.54
CA GLU A 109 5.63 -27.49 13.50
C GLU A 109 6.32 -28.14 12.30
N GLU A 110 5.90 -27.73 11.11
CA GLU A 110 6.59 -27.96 9.84
C GLU A 110 7.02 -26.62 9.24
N VAL A 111 8.33 -26.43 9.03
CA VAL A 111 8.86 -25.25 8.33
C VAL A 111 8.64 -25.42 6.82
N THR A 112 7.80 -24.56 6.26
CA THR A 112 7.53 -24.53 4.81
C THR A 112 8.62 -23.76 4.07
N LEU A 113 9.06 -22.62 4.60
CA LEU A 113 10.07 -21.75 4.00
C LEU A 113 10.83 -20.98 5.09
N ASP A 114 12.16 -21.12 5.14
CA ASP A 114 13.02 -20.28 6.00
C ASP A 114 13.73 -19.25 5.12
N LEU A 115 13.31 -17.99 5.22
CA LEU A 115 13.91 -16.92 4.43
C LEU A 115 15.34 -16.59 4.88
N ASN A 116 15.73 -16.89 6.12
CA ASN A 116 17.11 -16.69 6.57
C ASN A 116 18.06 -17.67 5.90
N PHE A 117 17.60 -18.90 5.65
CA PHE A 117 18.36 -19.87 4.87
C PHE A 117 18.50 -19.42 3.41
N LEU A 118 17.41 -18.95 2.80
CA LEU A 118 17.43 -18.46 1.41
C LEU A 118 18.25 -17.19 1.23
N ALA A 119 18.39 -16.36 2.26
CA ALA A 119 19.16 -15.12 2.21
C ALA A 119 20.69 -15.35 2.31
N GLN A 120 21.15 -16.55 2.65
CA GLN A 120 22.58 -16.82 2.81
C GLN A 120 23.34 -16.57 1.49
N GLY A 121 24.39 -15.75 1.55
CA GLY A 121 25.18 -15.38 0.37
C GLY A 121 24.56 -14.28 -0.50
N HIS A 122 23.41 -13.73 -0.12
CA HIS A 122 22.77 -12.62 -0.81
C HIS A 122 22.73 -11.35 0.07
N PRO A 123 23.02 -10.15 -0.49
CA PRO A 123 22.93 -8.90 0.26
C PRO A 123 21.48 -8.48 0.55
N PHE A 124 20.53 -9.06 -0.16
CA PHE A 124 19.10 -8.76 -0.08
C PHE A 124 18.29 -10.02 -0.35
N LEU A 125 17.12 -10.14 0.28
CA LEU A 125 16.09 -11.10 -0.07
C LEU A 125 14.71 -10.49 0.16
N ALA A 126 13.82 -10.63 -0.82
CA ALA A 126 12.39 -10.40 -0.66
C ALA A 126 11.61 -11.63 -1.13
N LEU A 127 10.58 -11.99 -0.39
CA LEU A 127 9.57 -12.97 -0.81
C LEU A 127 8.44 -12.22 -1.52
N GLY A 128 8.08 -12.65 -2.72
CA GLY A 128 6.92 -12.17 -3.47
C GLY A 128 5.72 -13.06 -3.23
N GLY A 129 5.40 -13.93 -4.19
CA GLY A 129 4.32 -14.89 -4.08
C GLY A 129 4.61 -15.99 -3.04
N TYR A 130 3.56 -16.41 -2.31
CA TYR A 130 3.57 -17.58 -1.44
C TYR A 130 2.19 -18.25 -1.53
N ALA A 131 2.11 -19.41 -2.19
CA ALA A 131 0.86 -20.13 -2.36
C ALA A 131 1.03 -21.63 -2.16
N ALA A 132 0.39 -22.17 -1.13
CA ALA A 132 0.22 -23.62 -0.99
C ALA A 132 -0.85 -24.13 -1.97
N SER A 133 -0.66 -25.34 -2.49
CA SER A 133 -1.69 -26.08 -3.23
C SER A 133 -2.85 -26.47 -2.31
N ASP A 134 -4.01 -26.80 -2.87
CA ASP A 134 -5.23 -27.09 -2.08
C ASP A 134 -5.08 -28.34 -1.21
N ASP A 135 -4.34 -29.35 -1.71
CA ASP A 135 -3.97 -30.55 -0.95
C ASP A 135 -2.89 -30.28 0.11
N GLY A 136 -2.30 -29.08 0.12
CA GLY A 136 -1.22 -28.69 1.00
C GLY A 136 0.09 -29.44 0.74
N HIS A 137 0.28 -30.13 -0.38
CA HIS A 137 1.52 -30.87 -0.61
C HIS A 137 2.60 -30.07 -1.32
N ARG A 138 2.26 -28.95 -1.97
CA ARG A 138 3.20 -28.13 -2.74
C ARG A 138 3.13 -26.67 -2.31
N LEU A 139 4.26 -25.98 -2.42
CA LEU A 139 4.38 -24.54 -2.25
C LEU A 139 4.96 -23.93 -3.53
N ALA A 140 4.23 -23.04 -4.17
CA ALA A 140 4.77 -22.13 -5.17
C ALA A 140 5.16 -20.83 -4.47
N TYR A 141 6.38 -20.36 -4.67
CA TYR A 141 6.86 -19.12 -4.07
C TYR A 141 7.80 -18.37 -5.01
N THR A 142 7.88 -17.05 -4.88
CA THR A 142 8.79 -16.24 -5.69
C THR A 142 9.75 -15.42 -4.82
N VAL A 143 11.00 -15.26 -5.24
CA VAL A 143 12.00 -14.46 -4.51
C VAL A 143 12.75 -13.48 -5.40
N ASP A 144 13.14 -12.34 -4.83
CA ASP A 144 14.05 -11.35 -5.40
C ASP A 144 15.27 -11.22 -4.48
N VAL A 145 16.47 -11.35 -5.03
CA VAL A 145 17.76 -11.24 -4.30
C VAL A 145 18.54 -9.96 -4.63
N THR A 146 17.94 -9.08 -5.42
CA THR A 146 18.57 -7.86 -5.96
C THR A 146 17.98 -6.58 -5.38
N GLY A 147 16.71 -6.60 -4.96
CA GLY A 147 15.95 -5.42 -4.56
C GLY A 147 15.26 -4.72 -5.73
N PHE A 148 15.46 -5.20 -6.96
CA PHE A 148 14.89 -4.61 -8.17
C PHE A 148 13.44 -5.06 -8.45
N ARG A 149 12.82 -5.81 -7.52
CA ARG A 149 11.45 -6.33 -7.58
C ARG A 149 11.20 -7.25 -8.78
N GLU A 150 12.24 -7.94 -9.26
CA GLU A 150 12.09 -9.01 -10.26
C GLU A 150 12.15 -10.36 -9.56
N TYR A 151 11.01 -11.05 -9.52
CA TYR A 151 10.87 -12.25 -8.73
C TYR A 151 10.99 -13.52 -9.57
N THR A 152 11.76 -14.48 -9.06
CA THR A 152 11.90 -15.82 -9.65
C THR A 152 11.01 -16.81 -8.92
N LEU A 153 10.13 -17.50 -9.65
CA LEU A 153 9.24 -18.56 -9.18
C LEU A 153 9.98 -19.88 -8.99
N TYR A 154 9.67 -20.54 -7.88
CA TYR A 154 10.09 -21.88 -7.51
C TYR A 154 8.88 -22.70 -7.02
N VAL A 155 8.97 -24.02 -7.15
CA VAL A 155 7.98 -24.96 -6.61
C VAL A 155 8.67 -25.96 -5.69
N LYS A 156 8.15 -26.11 -4.46
CA LYS A 156 8.67 -27.02 -3.43
C LYS A 156 7.62 -28.08 -3.08
N ASP A 157 8.00 -29.35 -3.04
CA ASP A 157 7.20 -30.39 -2.40
C ASP A 157 7.39 -30.29 -0.87
N LEU A 158 6.31 -30.00 -0.15
CA LEU A 158 6.33 -29.78 1.29
C LEU A 158 6.45 -31.07 2.10
N ARG A 159 6.27 -32.24 1.49
CA ARG A 159 6.43 -33.54 2.16
C ARG A 159 7.88 -34.00 2.15
N THR A 160 8.61 -33.71 1.08
CA THR A 160 10.01 -34.13 0.91
C THR A 160 11.01 -32.99 1.13
N GLY A 161 10.55 -31.74 1.04
CA GLY A 161 11.39 -30.55 1.08
C GLY A 161 12.12 -30.26 -0.24
N GLN A 162 11.97 -31.10 -1.26
CA GLN A 162 12.68 -30.97 -2.53
C GLN A 162 12.07 -29.89 -3.43
N LEU A 163 12.93 -29.16 -4.14
CA LEU A 163 12.50 -28.27 -5.22
C LEU A 163 12.25 -29.08 -6.48
N ALA A 164 11.17 -28.74 -7.15
CA ALA A 164 10.87 -29.19 -8.49
C ALA A 164 11.73 -28.36 -9.51
N PRO A 165 11.90 -28.81 -10.77
CA PRO A 165 12.84 -28.20 -11.70
C PRO A 165 12.42 -26.79 -12.18
N GLU A 166 11.20 -26.35 -11.88
CA GLU A 166 10.67 -25.06 -12.28
C GLU A 166 11.47 -23.91 -11.70
N ARG A 167 11.93 -23.05 -12.60
CA ARG A 167 12.55 -21.77 -12.30
C ARG A 167 12.11 -20.76 -13.36
N ILE A 168 11.14 -19.92 -13.02
CA ILE A 168 10.54 -18.98 -13.98
C ILE A 168 10.79 -17.55 -13.49
N GLU A 169 11.49 -16.75 -14.29
CA GLU A 169 11.87 -15.39 -13.93
C GLU A 169 10.73 -14.39 -14.23
N LYS A 170 10.81 -13.22 -13.59
CA LYS A 170 9.90 -12.08 -13.79
C LYS A 170 8.42 -12.40 -13.51
N VAL A 171 8.16 -13.27 -12.54
CA VAL A 171 6.79 -13.65 -12.14
C VAL A 171 6.25 -12.67 -11.11
N SER A 172 5.17 -11.96 -11.43
CA SER A 172 4.55 -10.96 -10.56
C SER A 172 3.47 -11.53 -9.64
N THR A 173 2.58 -12.37 -10.18
CA THR A 173 1.50 -13.02 -9.43
C THR A 173 1.31 -14.46 -9.89
N LEU A 174 0.76 -15.31 -9.02
CA LEU A 174 0.54 -16.73 -9.31
C LEU A 174 -0.71 -17.27 -8.58
N ALA A 175 -1.30 -18.32 -9.13
CA ALA A 175 -2.40 -19.05 -8.52
C ALA A 175 -2.34 -20.54 -8.89
N TRP A 176 -2.55 -21.41 -7.91
CA TRP A 176 -2.79 -22.84 -8.17
C TRP A 176 -4.13 -23.05 -8.84
N CYS A 177 -4.15 -23.98 -9.79
CA CYS A 177 -5.36 -24.66 -10.24
C CYS A 177 -5.87 -25.62 -9.14
N ALA A 178 -7.11 -26.13 -9.27
CA ALA A 178 -7.56 -27.24 -8.43
C ALA A 178 -6.79 -28.54 -8.71
N ASP A 179 -6.27 -28.71 -9.94
CA ASP A 179 -5.23 -29.71 -10.24
C ASP A 179 -3.88 -29.23 -9.64
N PRO A 180 -3.32 -29.92 -8.62
CA PRO A 180 -2.08 -29.50 -7.97
C PRO A 180 -0.84 -29.67 -8.87
N ALA A 181 -0.99 -30.15 -10.11
CA ALA A 181 0.06 -30.17 -11.11
C ALA A 181 0.06 -28.93 -12.03
N ILE A 182 -0.87 -27.98 -11.85
CA ILE A 182 -1.01 -26.82 -12.74
C ILE A 182 -0.96 -25.51 -11.96
N LEU A 183 -0.13 -24.59 -12.47
CA LEU A 183 0.00 -23.22 -12.00
C LEU A 183 -0.39 -22.24 -13.11
N PHE A 184 -1.10 -21.19 -12.71
CA PHE A 184 -1.21 -19.97 -13.49
C PHE A 184 -0.25 -18.93 -12.92
N TYR A 185 0.41 -18.17 -13.79
CA TYR A 185 1.29 -17.09 -13.36
C TYR A 185 1.31 -15.94 -14.36
N VAL A 186 1.69 -14.75 -13.89
CA VAL A 186 1.82 -13.55 -14.73
C VAL A 186 3.28 -13.11 -14.80
N THR A 187 3.76 -12.75 -15.99
CA THR A 187 5.10 -12.18 -16.18
C THR A 187 5.08 -10.70 -16.55
N GLU A 188 6.19 -10.03 -16.23
CA GLU A 188 6.41 -8.61 -16.50
C GLU A 188 7.11 -8.34 -17.85
N ASP A 189 6.87 -7.15 -18.41
CA ASP A 189 7.62 -6.63 -19.55
C ASP A 189 8.89 -5.87 -19.12
N HIS A 190 9.55 -5.20 -20.07
CA HIS A 190 10.77 -4.44 -19.83
C HIS A 190 10.57 -3.19 -18.95
N ALA A 191 9.34 -2.68 -18.85
CA ALA A 191 8.96 -1.54 -18.00
C ALA A 191 8.42 -2.00 -16.63
N LYS A 192 8.62 -3.27 -16.27
CA LYS A 192 8.11 -3.90 -15.03
C LYS A 192 6.59 -3.92 -14.95
N ARG A 193 5.89 -3.96 -16.09
CA ARG A 193 4.44 -4.06 -16.13
C ARG A 193 4.00 -5.52 -16.27
N PRO A 194 3.23 -6.07 -15.33
CA PRO A 194 2.63 -7.40 -15.46
C PRO A 194 1.68 -7.46 -16.66
N TYR A 195 1.95 -8.29 -17.67
CA TYR A 195 1.20 -8.24 -18.93
C TYR A 195 0.95 -9.57 -19.65
N ARG A 196 1.63 -10.67 -19.27
CA ARG A 196 1.36 -12.00 -19.87
C ARG A 196 0.90 -12.99 -18.84
N LEU A 197 -0.21 -13.65 -19.12
CA LEU A 197 -0.77 -14.74 -18.33
C LEU A 197 -0.41 -16.09 -18.95
N TRP A 198 0.18 -16.96 -18.14
CA TRP A 198 0.67 -18.27 -18.54
C TRP A 198 -0.01 -19.39 -17.75
N ARG A 199 -0.05 -20.58 -18.36
CA ARG A 199 -0.32 -21.85 -17.69
C ARG A 199 0.91 -22.73 -17.76
N HIS A 200 1.35 -23.22 -16.61
CA HIS A 200 2.42 -24.20 -16.49
C HIS A 200 1.90 -25.49 -15.87
N ARG A 201 2.28 -26.62 -16.48
CA ARG A 201 2.12 -27.95 -15.87
C ARG A 201 3.47 -28.38 -15.33
N LEU A 202 3.52 -28.77 -14.05
CA LEU A 202 4.77 -29.18 -13.41
C LEU A 202 5.47 -30.31 -14.17
N GLY A 203 6.76 -30.15 -14.39
CA GLY A 203 7.61 -31.03 -15.19
C GLY A 203 7.49 -30.84 -16.71
N ALA A 204 6.61 -29.96 -17.21
CA ALA A 204 6.55 -29.64 -18.64
C ALA A 204 7.74 -28.76 -19.07
N ALA A 205 8.17 -28.92 -20.32
CA ALA A 205 9.29 -28.15 -20.88
C ALA A 205 8.87 -26.77 -21.40
N THR A 206 7.59 -26.56 -21.66
CA THR A 206 7.04 -25.33 -22.25
C THR A 206 5.72 -24.96 -21.60
N ASP A 207 5.44 -23.66 -21.58
CA ASP A 207 4.27 -23.08 -20.95
C ASP A 207 3.31 -22.53 -22.01
N ASP A 208 2.01 -22.57 -21.71
CA ASP A 208 0.99 -22.06 -22.62
C ASP A 208 0.70 -20.59 -22.32
N LEU A 209 0.92 -19.71 -23.30
CA LEU A 209 0.47 -18.31 -23.22
C LEU A 209 -1.05 -18.27 -23.39
N LEU A 210 -1.75 -17.78 -22.37
CA LEU A 210 -3.22 -17.73 -22.35
C LEU A 210 -3.77 -16.36 -22.73
N TYR A 211 -3.07 -15.30 -22.33
CA TYR A 211 -3.48 -13.91 -22.59
C TYR A 211 -2.28 -12.95 -22.50
N GLU A 212 -2.32 -11.91 -23.33
CA GLU A 212 -1.36 -10.80 -23.34
C GLU A 212 -2.12 -9.47 -23.28
N GLU A 213 -1.80 -8.64 -22.30
CA GLU A 213 -2.34 -7.29 -22.13
C GLU A 213 -1.54 -6.29 -22.96
N ALA A 214 -2.11 -5.92 -24.11
CA ALA A 214 -1.47 -5.03 -25.08
C ALA A 214 -1.55 -3.55 -24.69
N ASP A 215 -2.48 -3.14 -23.82
CA ASP A 215 -2.60 -1.75 -23.38
C ASP A 215 -1.67 -1.49 -22.19
N GLU A 216 -0.71 -0.58 -22.37
CA GLU A 216 0.31 -0.25 -21.38
C GLU A 216 -0.24 0.43 -20.12
N LEU A 217 -1.47 0.95 -20.17
CA LEU A 217 -2.17 1.43 -18.96
C LEU A 217 -2.57 0.29 -18.03
N PHE A 218 -2.75 -0.91 -18.56
CA PHE A 218 -3.32 -2.04 -17.83
C PHE A 218 -2.24 -3.00 -17.32
N ARG A 219 -2.46 -3.47 -16.10
CA ARG A 219 -1.64 -4.46 -15.40
C ARG A 219 -2.46 -5.71 -15.12
N LEU A 220 -1.84 -6.86 -15.34
CA LEU A 220 -2.43 -8.17 -15.07
C LEU A 220 -2.12 -8.68 -13.67
N HIS A 221 -3.15 -9.17 -12.98
CA HIS A 221 -3.04 -9.81 -11.68
C HIS A 221 -3.91 -11.06 -11.61
N LEU A 222 -3.41 -12.09 -10.92
CA LEU A 222 -4.16 -13.31 -10.63
C LEU A 222 -4.66 -13.34 -9.20
N ARG A 223 -5.88 -13.85 -9.02
CA ARG A 223 -6.42 -14.21 -7.70
C ARG A 223 -7.27 -15.46 -7.79
N ARG A 224 -7.23 -16.30 -6.76
CA ARG A 224 -8.17 -17.41 -6.60
C ARG A 224 -9.28 -17.01 -5.64
N SER A 225 -10.52 -17.35 -5.97
CA SER A 225 -11.67 -17.13 -5.07
C SER A 225 -11.45 -17.85 -3.74
N ARG A 226 -11.99 -17.31 -2.64
CA ARG A 226 -11.92 -17.95 -1.31
C ARG A 226 -12.56 -19.33 -1.29
N SER A 227 -13.64 -19.51 -2.05
CA SER A 227 -14.28 -20.82 -2.28
C SER A 227 -13.42 -21.84 -3.04
N LEU A 228 -12.26 -21.43 -3.55
CA LEU A 228 -11.36 -22.18 -4.43
C LEU A 228 -11.96 -22.59 -5.78
N ALA A 229 -13.22 -22.25 -6.06
CA ALA A 229 -13.96 -22.65 -7.26
C ALA A 229 -13.54 -21.92 -8.54
N TYR A 230 -13.07 -20.69 -8.44
CA TYR A 230 -12.70 -19.84 -9.59
C TYR A 230 -11.31 -19.25 -9.46
N VAL A 231 -10.65 -19.10 -10.62
CA VAL A 231 -9.47 -18.23 -10.79
C VAL A 231 -9.90 -17.01 -11.58
N PHE A 232 -9.50 -15.83 -11.10
CA PHE A 232 -9.71 -14.54 -11.72
C PHE A 232 -8.38 -13.99 -12.24
N ALA A 233 -8.38 -13.51 -13.48
CA ALA A 233 -7.31 -12.72 -14.06
C ALA A 233 -7.85 -11.31 -14.33
N THR A 234 -7.34 -10.33 -13.61
CA THR A 234 -7.78 -8.94 -13.67
C THR A 234 -6.78 -8.12 -14.46
N SER A 235 -7.23 -7.48 -15.53
CA SER A 235 -6.53 -6.37 -16.18
C SER A 235 -7.04 -5.07 -15.59
N ALA A 236 -6.19 -4.26 -14.94
CA ALA A 236 -6.60 -2.99 -14.36
C ALA A 236 -5.64 -1.85 -14.71
N SER A 237 -6.21 -0.69 -15.08
CA SER A 237 -5.54 0.62 -15.01
C SER A 237 -5.83 1.26 -13.64
N LEU A 238 -5.46 2.53 -13.42
CA LEU A 238 -5.84 3.25 -12.20
C LEU A 238 -7.34 3.61 -12.14
N THR A 239 -8.04 3.52 -13.28
CA THR A 239 -9.45 3.96 -13.39
C THR A 239 -10.38 2.93 -14.00
N SER A 240 -9.87 1.83 -14.54
CA SER A 240 -10.66 0.91 -15.36
C SER A 240 -10.26 -0.54 -15.10
N THR A 241 -11.25 -1.45 -15.07
CA THR A 241 -11.01 -2.88 -14.84
C THR A 241 -11.64 -3.76 -15.92
N GLU A 242 -10.99 -4.88 -16.27
CA GLU A 242 -11.60 -6.02 -16.92
C GLU A 242 -11.21 -7.30 -16.17
N VAL A 243 -12.19 -8.08 -15.75
CA VAL A 243 -11.96 -9.37 -15.10
C VAL A 243 -12.30 -10.51 -16.04
N ARG A 244 -11.33 -11.40 -16.21
CA ARG A 244 -11.49 -12.71 -16.83
C ARG A 244 -11.58 -13.79 -15.75
N TYR A 245 -12.35 -14.84 -15.99
CA TYR A 245 -12.47 -15.94 -15.05
C TYR A 245 -12.57 -17.30 -15.73
N LEU A 246 -12.19 -18.34 -14.99
CA LEU A 246 -12.47 -19.74 -15.33
C LEU A 246 -12.71 -20.58 -14.07
N PRO A 247 -13.44 -21.71 -14.17
CA PRO A 247 -13.53 -22.68 -13.09
C PRO A 247 -12.16 -23.29 -12.79
N ALA A 248 -11.74 -23.26 -11.53
CA ALA A 248 -10.42 -23.76 -11.12
C ALA A 248 -10.25 -25.27 -11.36
N THR A 249 -11.33 -26.02 -11.57
CA THR A 249 -11.33 -27.45 -11.94
C THR A 249 -11.15 -27.69 -13.44
N GLU A 250 -11.23 -26.65 -14.27
CA GLU A 250 -11.17 -26.74 -15.72
C GLU A 250 -10.01 -25.89 -16.28
N PRO A 251 -8.75 -26.27 -16.02
CA PRO A 251 -7.56 -25.49 -16.43
C PRO A 251 -7.39 -25.34 -17.95
N GLY A 252 -8.13 -26.11 -18.74
CA GLY A 252 -8.20 -26.03 -20.20
C GLY A 252 -9.35 -25.20 -20.74
N ALA A 253 -10.24 -24.70 -19.88
CA ALA A 253 -11.35 -23.86 -20.30
C ALA A 253 -10.85 -22.51 -20.84
N ARG A 254 -11.69 -21.90 -21.68
CA ARG A 254 -11.44 -20.53 -22.15
C ARG A 254 -11.72 -19.54 -21.02
N TRP A 255 -10.83 -18.59 -20.82
CA TRP A 255 -11.04 -17.43 -19.94
C TRP A 255 -12.21 -16.58 -20.44
N ALA A 256 -13.30 -16.54 -19.68
CA ALA A 256 -14.48 -15.75 -19.99
C ALA A 256 -14.33 -14.32 -19.45
N VAL A 257 -14.70 -13.32 -20.25
CA VAL A 257 -14.80 -11.92 -19.78
C VAL A 257 -16.08 -11.77 -18.97
N LEU A 258 -15.98 -11.24 -17.76
CA LEU A 258 -17.15 -10.91 -16.95
C LEU A 258 -17.87 -9.67 -17.51
N LEU A 259 -17.14 -8.56 -17.61
CA LEU A 259 -17.58 -7.33 -18.27
C LEU A 259 -16.42 -6.76 -19.08
N PRO A 260 -16.62 -6.38 -20.35
CA PRO A 260 -15.59 -5.67 -21.12
C PRO A 260 -15.17 -4.39 -20.38
N ARG A 261 -13.88 -4.02 -20.44
CA ARG A 261 -13.44 -2.74 -19.85
C ARG A 261 -14.21 -1.55 -20.45
N GLU A 262 -14.54 -0.61 -19.59
CA GLU A 262 -15.05 0.72 -19.93
C GLU A 262 -14.17 1.74 -19.21
N LYS A 263 -13.93 2.89 -19.85
CA LYS A 263 -13.13 3.96 -19.24
C LYS A 263 -13.80 4.45 -17.96
N ASP A 264 -13.01 4.65 -16.90
CA ASP A 264 -13.47 5.10 -15.58
C ASP A 264 -14.41 4.09 -14.86
N HIS A 265 -14.51 2.85 -15.37
CA HIS A 265 -15.29 1.77 -14.76
C HIS A 265 -14.38 0.76 -14.03
N GLU A 266 -14.33 0.90 -12.72
CA GLU A 266 -13.63 0.02 -11.79
C GLU A 266 -14.63 -1.03 -11.25
N TYR A 267 -14.22 -2.29 -11.23
CA TYR A 267 -14.95 -3.34 -10.53
C TYR A 267 -14.07 -4.51 -10.08
N ASP A 268 -14.48 -5.13 -8.97
CA ASP A 268 -13.89 -6.35 -8.40
C ASP A 268 -14.97 -7.41 -8.28
N VAL A 269 -14.59 -8.69 -8.32
CA VAL A 269 -15.53 -9.81 -8.25
C VAL A 269 -15.10 -10.84 -7.21
N ASP A 270 -15.98 -11.22 -6.30
CA ASP A 270 -15.80 -12.42 -5.46
C ASP A 270 -16.89 -13.45 -5.77
N HIS A 271 -16.76 -14.65 -5.21
CA HIS A 271 -17.66 -15.77 -5.48
C HIS A 271 -18.26 -16.35 -4.20
N GLY A 272 -19.57 -16.64 -4.24
CA GLY A 272 -20.24 -17.39 -3.17
C GLY A 272 -21.52 -18.08 -3.64
N GLY A 273 -21.56 -19.41 -3.55
CA GLY A 273 -22.69 -20.22 -4.02
C GLY A 273 -22.84 -20.13 -5.54
N ASP A 274 -24.03 -19.80 -6.03
CA ASP A 274 -24.29 -19.65 -7.47
C ASP A 274 -24.12 -18.21 -7.98
N LEU A 275 -23.53 -17.33 -7.17
CA LEU A 275 -23.44 -15.89 -7.44
C LEU A 275 -22.00 -15.39 -7.48
N PHE A 276 -21.76 -14.48 -8.43
CA PHE A 276 -20.66 -13.53 -8.35
C PHE A 276 -21.14 -12.28 -7.62
N TYR A 277 -20.31 -11.80 -6.69
CA TYR A 277 -20.47 -10.55 -5.96
C TYR A 277 -19.56 -9.53 -6.59
N ILE A 278 -20.13 -8.50 -7.21
CA ILE A 278 -19.38 -7.53 -8.00
C ILE A 278 -19.49 -6.17 -7.33
N ARG A 279 -18.38 -5.71 -6.75
CA ARG A 279 -18.22 -4.34 -6.28
C ARG A 279 -17.90 -3.48 -7.49
N THR A 280 -18.69 -2.45 -7.77
CA THR A 280 -18.52 -1.66 -9.00
C THR A 280 -18.90 -0.19 -8.86
N ASN A 281 -18.17 0.68 -9.55
CA ASN A 281 -18.51 2.10 -9.73
C ASN A 281 -19.25 2.39 -11.06
N GLY A 282 -19.67 1.36 -11.79
CA GLY A 282 -20.27 1.50 -13.12
C GLY A 282 -21.46 2.47 -13.13
N GLY A 283 -21.59 3.23 -14.22
CA GLY A 283 -22.55 4.35 -14.30
C GLY A 283 -22.09 5.64 -13.59
N GLY A 284 -20.79 5.76 -13.29
CA GLY A 284 -20.21 6.95 -12.65
C GLY A 284 -20.39 7.03 -11.13
N LEU A 285 -20.76 5.92 -10.49
CA LEU A 285 -21.02 5.82 -9.05
C LEU A 285 -19.70 5.68 -8.27
N ARG A 286 -18.92 6.75 -8.18
CA ARG A 286 -17.51 6.73 -7.69
C ARG A 286 -17.29 6.05 -6.35
N ASN A 287 -18.25 6.10 -5.42
CA ASN A 287 -18.15 5.43 -4.11
C ASN A 287 -18.63 3.97 -4.08
N PHE A 288 -18.80 3.39 -5.27
CA PHE A 288 -19.11 1.99 -5.53
C PHE A 288 -20.48 1.55 -4.96
N ARG A 289 -20.96 0.44 -5.50
CA ARG A 289 -22.11 -0.32 -5.02
C ARG A 289 -21.78 -1.81 -5.07
N LEU A 290 -22.57 -2.63 -4.39
CA LEU A 290 -22.48 -4.08 -4.50
C LEU A 290 -23.67 -4.60 -5.30
N ILE A 291 -23.37 -5.28 -6.40
CA ILE A 291 -24.35 -6.02 -7.19
C ILE A 291 -24.00 -7.52 -7.16
N VAL A 292 -24.96 -8.37 -7.50
CA VAL A 292 -24.73 -9.80 -7.73
C VAL A 292 -25.21 -10.23 -9.10
N ALA A 293 -24.58 -11.28 -9.62
CA ALA A 293 -24.94 -11.90 -10.89
C ALA A 293 -24.87 -13.43 -10.79
N PRO A 294 -25.80 -14.19 -11.43
CA PRO A 294 -25.68 -15.64 -11.51
C PRO A 294 -24.39 -16.05 -12.24
N VAL A 295 -23.59 -16.94 -11.65
CA VAL A 295 -22.31 -17.40 -12.21
C VAL A 295 -22.48 -18.01 -13.62
N ARG A 296 -23.60 -18.71 -13.84
CA ARG A 296 -23.96 -19.33 -15.13
C ARG A 296 -24.39 -18.33 -16.20
N ASP A 297 -24.78 -17.11 -15.83
CA ASP A 297 -25.28 -16.07 -16.74
C ASP A 297 -24.98 -14.67 -16.15
N PRO A 298 -23.71 -14.25 -16.07
CA PRO A 298 -23.35 -13.01 -15.37
C PRO A 298 -23.45 -11.78 -16.28
N ARG A 299 -24.47 -11.73 -17.14
CA ARG A 299 -24.71 -10.58 -18.02
C ARG A 299 -25.33 -9.41 -17.24
N PRO A 300 -25.09 -8.15 -17.63
CA PRO A 300 -25.66 -6.98 -16.97
C PRO A 300 -27.18 -7.03 -16.74
N ALA A 301 -27.94 -7.62 -17.69
CA ALA A 301 -29.40 -7.77 -17.57
C ALA A 301 -29.84 -8.72 -16.43
N ARG A 302 -28.91 -9.44 -15.81
CA ARG A 302 -29.12 -10.34 -14.66
C ARG A 302 -28.56 -9.76 -13.35
N PHE A 303 -28.06 -8.53 -13.37
CA PHE A 303 -27.51 -7.91 -12.17
C PHE A 303 -28.63 -7.50 -11.22
N THR A 304 -28.46 -7.85 -9.94
CA THR A 304 -29.33 -7.42 -8.86
C THR A 304 -28.50 -6.61 -7.88
N GLU A 305 -28.97 -5.42 -7.52
CA GLU A 305 -28.31 -4.59 -6.53
C GLU A 305 -28.55 -5.13 -5.11
N LEU A 306 -27.46 -5.35 -4.36
CA LEU A 306 -27.50 -5.75 -2.95
C LEU A 306 -27.24 -4.59 -2.00
N ILE A 307 -26.28 -3.73 -2.34
CA ILE A 307 -25.97 -2.53 -1.58
C ILE A 307 -25.97 -1.36 -2.56
N PRO A 308 -26.92 -0.42 -2.45
CA PRO A 308 -26.96 0.74 -3.32
C PRO A 308 -25.75 1.65 -3.10
N HIS A 309 -25.40 2.43 -4.12
CA HIS A 309 -24.42 3.49 -4.00
C HIS A 309 -24.86 4.52 -2.95
N ARG A 310 -23.90 5.00 -2.15
CA ARG A 310 -24.09 6.10 -1.20
C ARG A 310 -23.00 7.13 -1.42
N GLU A 311 -23.41 8.38 -1.54
CA GLU A 311 -22.50 9.47 -1.93
C GLU A 311 -21.39 9.71 -0.91
N GLU A 312 -21.67 9.56 0.39
CA GLU A 312 -20.73 9.84 1.48
C GLU A 312 -20.06 8.58 2.06
N VAL A 313 -20.38 7.39 1.52
CA VAL A 313 -19.86 6.10 2.03
C VAL A 313 -19.23 5.31 0.90
N MET A 314 -17.91 5.19 0.90
CA MET A 314 -17.20 4.35 -0.05
C MET A 314 -17.34 2.89 0.35
N LEU A 315 -17.85 2.06 -0.55
CA LEU A 315 -17.69 0.62 -0.44
C LEU A 315 -16.27 0.28 -0.90
N GLU A 316 -15.37 -0.05 0.01
CA GLU A 316 -13.95 -0.33 -0.26
C GLU A 316 -13.74 -1.75 -0.75
N ASP A 317 -14.37 -2.73 -0.10
CA ASP A 317 -14.18 -4.14 -0.42
C ASP A 317 -15.34 -5.02 0.08
N VAL A 318 -15.36 -6.28 -0.34
CA VAL A 318 -16.28 -7.33 0.11
C VAL A 318 -15.57 -8.68 0.25
N ASP A 319 -15.64 -9.26 1.43
CA ASP A 319 -15.23 -10.63 1.71
C ASP A 319 -16.43 -11.57 1.72
N VAL A 320 -16.49 -12.49 0.76
CA VAL A 320 -17.62 -13.43 0.63
C VAL A 320 -17.29 -14.81 1.23
N PHE A 321 -18.20 -15.32 2.06
CA PHE A 321 -18.18 -16.64 2.70
C PHE A 321 -19.45 -17.43 2.37
N ALA A 322 -19.51 -18.69 2.80
CA ALA A 322 -20.63 -19.59 2.52
C ALA A 322 -21.99 -19.05 3.01
N ASP A 323 -22.05 -18.52 4.23
CA ASP A 323 -23.30 -18.09 4.88
C ASP A 323 -23.38 -16.58 5.15
N HIS A 324 -22.28 -15.85 4.97
CA HIS A 324 -22.23 -14.41 5.24
C HIS A 324 -21.30 -13.71 4.25
N TYR A 325 -21.38 -12.39 4.18
CA TYR A 325 -20.32 -11.57 3.62
C TYR A 325 -20.02 -10.39 4.54
N VAL A 326 -18.79 -9.90 4.50
CA VAL A 326 -18.35 -8.73 5.26
C VAL A 326 -17.97 -7.65 4.25
N VAL A 327 -18.59 -6.49 4.34
CA VAL A 327 -18.18 -5.32 3.55
C VAL A 327 -17.35 -4.36 4.37
N HIS A 328 -16.37 -3.77 3.70
CA HIS A 328 -15.52 -2.71 4.22
C HIS A 328 -16.07 -1.41 3.67
N GLU A 329 -16.61 -0.57 4.56
CA GLU A 329 -17.22 0.70 4.22
C GLU A 329 -16.38 1.83 4.82
N ARG A 330 -15.93 2.80 4.03
CA ARG A 330 -15.31 4.01 4.57
C ARG A 330 -16.35 5.11 4.65
N GLU A 331 -16.55 5.60 5.87
CA GLU A 331 -17.46 6.70 6.17
C GLU A 331 -16.77 7.62 7.17
N ASP A 332 -16.76 8.92 6.84
CA ASP A 332 -16.11 9.93 7.65
C ASP A 332 -14.67 9.52 8.04
N GLY A 333 -13.82 9.23 7.06
CA GLY A 333 -12.40 8.92 7.27
C GLY A 333 -12.08 7.51 7.75
N LEU A 334 -13.05 6.77 8.29
CA LEU A 334 -12.82 5.52 9.01
C LEU A 334 -13.42 4.32 8.30
N THR A 335 -12.66 3.22 8.24
CA THR A 335 -13.17 1.92 7.80
C THR A 335 -14.16 1.38 8.84
N ARG A 336 -15.29 0.86 8.37
CA ARG A 336 -16.31 0.18 9.17
C ARG A 336 -16.56 -1.18 8.55
N LEU A 337 -16.66 -2.20 9.40
CA LEU A 337 -17.03 -3.54 8.95
C LEU A 337 -18.53 -3.74 9.13
N ARG A 338 -19.23 -4.06 8.04
CA ARG A 338 -20.62 -4.50 8.09
C ARG A 338 -20.74 -5.96 7.68
N VAL A 339 -21.27 -6.76 8.59
CA VAL A 339 -21.56 -8.17 8.37
C VAL A 339 -22.99 -8.29 7.84
N THR A 340 -23.20 -9.15 6.84
CA THR A 340 -24.55 -9.52 6.37
C THR A 340 -24.68 -11.03 6.26
N ASP A 341 -25.72 -11.59 6.87
CA ASP A 341 -26.12 -12.99 6.70
C ASP A 341 -26.77 -13.19 5.33
N ARG A 342 -26.29 -14.18 4.57
CA ARG A 342 -26.74 -14.43 3.19
C ARG A 342 -28.08 -15.15 3.13
N ARG A 343 -28.55 -15.74 4.23
CA ARG A 343 -29.76 -16.55 4.28
C ARG A 343 -31.01 -15.71 4.43
N ASP A 344 -30.94 -14.66 5.24
CA ASP A 344 -32.07 -13.76 5.53
C ASP A 344 -31.80 -12.27 5.22
N GLY A 345 -30.55 -11.90 4.89
CA GLY A 345 -30.17 -10.52 4.60
C GLY A 345 -29.98 -9.63 5.84
N ALA A 346 -30.06 -10.18 7.05
CA ALA A 346 -29.84 -9.43 8.28
C ALA A 346 -28.40 -8.89 8.31
N SER A 347 -28.24 -7.60 8.64
CA SER A 347 -26.93 -6.95 8.67
C SER A 347 -26.73 -6.06 9.89
N HIS A 348 -25.47 -5.89 10.28
CA HIS A 348 -25.05 -5.02 11.39
C HIS A 348 -23.58 -4.63 11.28
N HIS A 349 -23.22 -3.50 11.90
CA HIS A 349 -21.83 -3.05 11.99
C HIS A 349 -21.13 -3.61 13.22
N ILE A 350 -19.84 -3.90 13.06
CA ILE A 350 -18.92 -4.12 14.19
C ILE A 350 -18.50 -2.74 14.71
N HIS A 351 -18.62 -2.53 16.03
CA HIS A 351 -18.34 -1.23 16.66
C HIS A 351 -16.92 -1.18 17.23
N PHE A 352 -16.27 -0.04 17.04
CA PHE A 352 -14.90 0.21 17.48
C PHE A 352 -14.84 1.48 18.34
N PRO A 353 -14.10 1.46 19.47
CA PRO A 353 -14.25 2.49 20.51
C PRO A 353 -13.45 3.78 20.27
N GLU A 354 -12.40 3.76 19.44
CA GLU A 354 -11.48 4.88 19.32
C GLU A 354 -11.90 5.86 18.20
N PRO A 355 -11.53 7.16 18.31
CA PRO A 355 -11.94 8.19 17.35
C PRO A 355 -11.17 8.15 16.02
N ALA A 356 -10.02 7.50 15.99
CA ALA A 356 -9.19 7.27 14.82
C ALA A 356 -8.51 5.91 14.98
N TYR A 357 -8.70 5.03 14.00
CA TYR A 357 -8.21 3.65 14.02
C TYR A 357 -8.06 3.12 12.59
N GLU A 358 -7.40 1.97 12.48
CA GLU A 358 -7.26 1.19 11.27
C GLU A 358 -7.84 -0.21 11.50
N ILE A 359 -8.51 -0.75 10.47
CA ILE A 359 -8.98 -2.13 10.44
C ILE A 359 -8.52 -2.75 9.13
N ASP A 360 -7.85 -3.88 9.23
CA ASP A 360 -7.48 -4.70 8.08
C ASP A 360 -8.08 -6.11 8.22
N PRO A 361 -8.50 -6.75 7.12
CA PRO A 361 -8.72 -8.19 7.14
C PRO A 361 -7.40 -8.91 7.47
N GLU A 362 -7.49 -9.95 8.29
CA GLU A 362 -6.42 -10.95 8.43
C GLU A 362 -6.68 -12.11 7.44
N PRO A 363 -5.78 -13.10 7.32
CA PRO A 363 -6.02 -14.25 6.46
C PRO A 363 -7.31 -15.02 6.84
N ASN A 364 -8.35 -14.84 6.04
CA ASN A 364 -9.64 -15.54 6.13
C ASN A 364 -9.75 -16.57 5.00
N ALA A 365 -8.93 -17.62 5.05
CA ALA A 365 -8.77 -18.55 3.94
C ALA A 365 -9.92 -19.56 3.79
N GLU A 366 -10.59 -19.94 4.89
CA GLU A 366 -11.70 -20.90 4.86
C GLU A 366 -13.00 -20.24 4.40
N PHE A 367 -13.60 -20.77 3.34
CA PHE A 367 -14.87 -20.27 2.81
C PHE A 367 -16.08 -20.61 3.70
N VAL A 368 -16.06 -21.79 4.32
CA VAL A 368 -17.10 -22.26 5.25
C VAL A 368 -16.61 -22.00 6.67
N THR A 369 -17.08 -20.90 7.27
CA THR A 369 -16.72 -20.50 8.63
C THR A 369 -17.84 -19.64 9.22
N SER A 370 -17.97 -19.66 10.55
CA SER A 370 -18.82 -18.73 11.32
C SER A 370 -18.02 -17.60 11.96
N ARG A 371 -16.73 -17.45 11.59
CA ARG A 371 -15.82 -16.45 12.13
C ARG A 371 -15.20 -15.61 11.04
N TYR A 372 -15.01 -14.34 11.34
CA TYR A 372 -14.23 -13.42 10.52
C TYR A 372 -13.09 -12.84 11.35
N ARG A 373 -11.87 -12.95 10.84
CA ARG A 373 -10.68 -12.46 11.50
C ARG A 373 -10.25 -11.12 10.92
N PHE A 374 -9.96 -10.18 11.79
CA PHE A 374 -9.42 -8.89 11.40
C PHE A 374 -8.40 -8.41 12.42
N ARG A 375 -7.60 -7.44 11.99
CA ARG A 375 -6.66 -6.70 12.81
C ARG A 375 -7.22 -5.32 13.07
N TYR A 376 -7.14 -4.91 14.33
CA TYR A 376 -7.51 -3.59 14.80
C TYR A 376 -6.30 -2.93 15.45
N GLN A 377 -6.12 -1.65 15.17
CA GLN A 377 -5.11 -0.82 15.83
C GLN A 377 -5.48 0.65 15.73
N SER A 378 -4.79 1.47 16.51
CA SER A 378 -4.86 2.93 16.42
C SER A 378 -3.54 3.55 16.82
N PHE A 379 -3.49 4.86 16.96
CA PHE A 379 -2.33 5.52 17.53
C PHE A 379 -1.99 5.09 18.97
N VAL A 380 -2.94 4.59 19.74
CA VAL A 380 -2.74 4.21 21.15
C VAL A 380 -3.04 2.74 21.46
N THR A 381 -3.67 2.01 20.53
CA THR A 381 -3.86 0.57 20.68
C THR A 381 -2.91 -0.18 19.75
N PRO A 382 -1.93 -0.95 20.29
CA PRO A 382 -1.08 -1.84 19.51
C PRO A 382 -1.90 -2.83 18.68
N SER A 383 -1.33 -3.23 17.53
CA SER A 383 -1.90 -4.24 16.63
C SER A 383 -2.51 -5.41 17.40
N SER A 384 -3.82 -5.59 17.22
CA SER A 384 -4.63 -6.56 17.95
C SER A 384 -5.46 -7.37 16.96
N VAL A 385 -5.25 -8.68 16.92
CA VAL A 385 -5.95 -9.62 16.04
C VAL A 385 -7.16 -10.19 16.79
N TYR A 386 -8.34 -10.08 16.18
CA TYR A 386 -9.61 -10.54 16.73
C TYR A 386 -10.28 -11.56 15.80
N ASP A 387 -10.87 -12.60 16.39
CA ASP A 387 -11.94 -13.36 15.74
C ASP A 387 -13.28 -12.74 16.14
N TYR A 388 -14.12 -12.44 15.15
CA TYR A 388 -15.51 -12.07 15.33
C TYR A 388 -16.41 -13.27 15.04
N ASP A 389 -17.20 -13.69 16.01
CA ASP A 389 -18.15 -14.79 15.85
C ASP A 389 -19.49 -14.29 15.31
N MET A 390 -19.91 -14.79 14.14
CA MET A 390 -21.12 -14.34 13.45
C MET A 390 -22.41 -14.68 14.20
N SER A 391 -22.40 -15.71 15.04
CA SER A 391 -23.59 -16.19 15.74
C SER A 391 -23.84 -15.44 17.05
N THR A 392 -22.79 -15.23 17.83
CA THR A 392 -22.83 -14.59 19.15
C THR A 392 -22.53 -13.09 19.09
N ARG A 393 -21.96 -12.62 17.97
CA ARG A 393 -21.45 -11.25 17.77
C ARG A 393 -20.32 -10.88 18.74
N ALA A 394 -19.66 -11.88 19.33
CA ALA A 394 -18.58 -11.68 20.27
C ALA A 394 -17.24 -11.47 19.56
N LEU A 395 -16.42 -10.57 20.11
CA LEU A 395 -15.02 -10.39 19.73
C LEU A 395 -14.13 -11.20 20.68
N THR A 396 -13.27 -12.04 20.10
CA THR A 396 -12.24 -12.77 20.84
C THR A 396 -10.87 -12.22 20.46
N LEU A 397 -10.17 -11.59 21.41
CA LEU A 397 -8.79 -11.16 21.21
C LEU A 397 -7.89 -12.40 21.14
N LEU A 398 -7.24 -12.61 19.99
CA LEU A 398 -6.32 -13.73 19.79
C LEU A 398 -4.88 -13.36 20.09
N LYS A 399 -4.48 -12.15 19.70
CA LYS A 399 -3.14 -11.61 19.96
C LYS A 399 -3.19 -10.10 20.00
N ARG A 400 -2.41 -9.52 20.92
CA ARG A 400 -1.98 -8.13 20.86
C ARG A 400 -0.46 -8.11 20.74
N THR A 401 0.07 -7.30 19.83
CA THR A 401 1.51 -7.07 19.75
C THR A 401 1.99 -6.50 21.08
N GLU A 402 2.90 -7.24 21.70
CA GLU A 402 3.50 -6.84 22.98
C GLU A 402 4.45 -5.67 22.74
N VAL A 403 4.34 -4.63 23.57
CA VAL A 403 5.24 -3.49 23.56
C VAL A 403 6.03 -3.51 24.85
N LEU A 404 7.30 -3.89 24.74
CA LEU A 404 8.21 -3.97 25.90
C LEU A 404 8.49 -2.56 26.45
N GLY A 405 8.92 -2.49 27.71
CA GLY A 405 9.24 -1.21 28.36
C GLY A 405 8.06 -0.51 29.05
N GLY A 406 6.95 -1.22 29.31
CA GLY A 406 5.85 -0.72 30.14
C GLY A 406 4.93 0.29 29.44
N TYR A 407 4.61 0.03 28.17
CA TYR A 407 3.65 0.86 27.43
C TYR A 407 2.30 0.92 28.15
N ASP A 408 1.86 2.14 28.44
CA ASP A 408 0.54 2.43 29.00
C ASP A 408 -0.22 3.36 28.04
N PRO A 409 -1.31 2.90 27.41
CA PRO A 409 -2.09 3.71 26.48
C PRO A 409 -2.71 4.95 27.16
N ALA A 410 -2.98 4.92 28.47
CA ALA A 410 -3.58 6.05 29.20
C ALA A 410 -2.66 7.28 29.27
N ARG A 411 -1.35 7.13 28.99
CA ARG A 411 -0.40 8.23 28.89
C ARG A 411 -0.55 9.05 27.61
N TYR A 412 -1.39 8.62 26.68
CA TYR A 412 -1.54 9.22 25.36
C TYR A 412 -3.01 9.50 25.05
N ARG A 413 -3.24 10.53 24.24
CA ARG A 413 -4.58 10.85 23.71
C ARG A 413 -4.53 10.87 22.19
N SER A 414 -5.52 10.22 21.57
CA SER A 414 -5.76 10.24 20.12
C SER A 414 -6.94 11.15 19.83
N GLU A 415 -6.81 12.02 18.84
CA GLU A 415 -7.84 12.99 18.46
C GLU A 415 -8.03 12.99 16.94
N ARG A 416 -9.29 13.18 16.52
CA ARG A 416 -9.63 13.52 15.13
C ARG A 416 -10.15 14.95 15.08
N ARG A 417 -9.65 15.74 14.14
CA ARG A 417 -9.94 17.18 13.95
C ARG A 417 -10.15 17.47 12.47
N TYR A 418 -10.53 18.71 12.16
CA TYR A 418 -10.74 19.17 10.80
C TYR A 418 -10.12 20.55 10.63
N ALA A 419 -9.30 20.71 9.60
CA ALA A 419 -8.89 22.00 9.09
C ALA A 419 -9.87 22.45 8.00
N THR A 420 -9.89 23.75 7.69
CA THR A 420 -10.68 24.28 6.57
C THR A 420 -9.72 24.76 5.49
N ALA A 421 -9.75 24.12 4.33
CA ALA A 421 -8.97 24.51 3.17
C ALA A 421 -9.46 25.86 2.59
N PRO A 422 -8.66 26.56 1.77
CA PRO A 422 -9.04 27.86 1.19
C PRO A 422 -10.36 27.85 0.40
N ASP A 423 -10.74 26.72 -0.18
CA ASP A 423 -12.00 26.54 -0.91
C ASP A 423 -13.17 26.06 -0.02
N GLY A 424 -12.98 26.02 1.29
CA GLY A 424 -14.00 25.63 2.27
C GLY A 424 -14.08 24.13 2.55
N ALA A 425 -13.29 23.30 1.87
CA ALA A 425 -13.27 21.86 2.16
C ALA A 425 -12.82 21.59 3.61
N ARG A 426 -13.54 20.70 4.30
CA ARG A 426 -13.18 20.26 5.66
C ARG A 426 -12.19 19.09 5.57
N VAL A 427 -10.90 19.38 5.71
CA VAL A 427 -9.82 18.40 5.61
C VAL A 427 -9.67 17.67 6.96
N PRO A 428 -9.93 16.36 7.05
CA PRO A 428 -9.73 15.62 8.29
C PRO A 428 -8.25 15.55 8.66
N LEU A 429 -7.96 15.49 9.94
CA LEU A 429 -6.64 15.13 10.46
C LEU A 429 -6.78 14.26 11.70
N SER A 430 -5.85 13.33 11.87
CA SER A 430 -5.74 12.49 13.06
C SER A 430 -4.43 12.78 13.76
N LEU A 431 -4.43 12.89 15.09
CA LEU A 431 -3.22 13.15 15.86
C LEU A 431 -3.15 12.34 17.14
N VAL A 432 -1.93 12.16 17.63
CA VAL A 432 -1.63 11.57 18.93
C VAL A 432 -0.55 12.39 19.63
N CYS A 433 -0.72 12.58 20.93
CA CYS A 433 0.24 13.25 21.79
C CYS A 433 0.16 12.65 23.20
N ARG A 434 1.08 13.04 24.08
CA ARG A 434 0.93 12.71 25.50
C ARG A 434 -0.37 13.31 26.04
N ALA A 435 -1.01 12.62 26.99
CA ALA A 435 -2.25 13.08 27.59
C ALA A 435 -2.10 14.46 28.27
N ASP A 436 -0.91 14.78 28.77
CA ASP A 436 -0.53 16.05 29.40
C ASP A 436 0.09 17.09 28.44
N ALA A 437 0.16 16.81 27.13
CA ALA A 437 0.77 17.74 26.18
C ALA A 437 0.02 19.08 26.14
N PRO A 438 0.73 20.23 26.28
CA PRO A 438 0.13 21.55 26.30
C PRO A 438 -0.46 21.92 24.93
N ARG A 439 -1.36 22.92 24.94
CA ARG A 439 -2.00 23.49 23.74
C ARG A 439 -1.80 25.00 23.69
N ASP A 440 -0.54 25.42 23.82
CA ASP A 440 -0.09 26.81 23.88
C ASP A 440 1.00 27.14 22.83
N GLY A 441 1.21 26.23 21.88
CA GLY A 441 2.22 26.34 20.82
C GLY A 441 3.61 25.86 21.24
N THR A 442 3.82 25.42 22.48
CA THR A 442 5.15 25.00 22.94
C THR A 442 5.53 23.58 22.51
N SER A 443 4.57 22.72 22.20
CA SER A 443 4.83 21.35 21.75
C SER A 443 5.44 21.29 20.35
N PRO A 444 6.56 20.56 20.14
CA PRO A 444 7.01 20.22 18.78
C PRO A 444 5.99 19.30 18.09
N CYS A 445 5.90 19.36 16.77
CA CYS A 445 4.98 18.54 16.01
C CYS A 445 5.65 17.88 14.80
N PHE A 446 5.30 16.63 14.56
CA PHE A 446 5.65 15.87 13.36
C PHE A 446 4.38 15.61 12.55
N LEU A 447 4.25 16.27 11.41
CA LEU A 447 3.08 16.21 10.54
C LEU A 447 3.41 15.45 9.25
N SER A 448 2.67 14.39 8.96
CA SER A 448 2.83 13.61 7.72
C SER A 448 1.60 13.66 6.81
N GLY A 449 1.82 13.35 5.53
CA GLY A 449 0.76 13.24 4.52
C GLY A 449 1.21 12.49 3.27
N TYR A 450 0.25 12.08 2.44
CA TYR A 450 0.51 11.37 1.18
C TYR A 450 -0.32 11.95 0.03
N GLY A 451 -1.64 11.74 0.06
CA GLY A 451 -2.59 12.46 -0.78
C GLY A 451 -2.52 12.12 -2.27
N ALA A 452 -2.33 10.86 -2.65
CA ALA A 452 -2.36 10.40 -4.04
C ALA A 452 -2.94 8.99 -4.16
N TYR A 453 -3.34 8.61 -5.36
CA TYR A 453 -3.84 7.28 -5.75
C TYR A 453 -5.12 6.83 -5.03
N GLY A 454 -5.77 7.73 -4.28
CA GLY A 454 -6.91 7.39 -3.45
C GLY A 454 -6.53 6.49 -2.27
N ILE A 455 -5.26 6.46 -1.88
CA ILE A 455 -4.77 5.68 -0.74
C ILE A 455 -5.06 6.47 0.55
N PRO A 456 -5.88 5.95 1.48
CA PRO A 456 -6.03 6.54 2.81
C PRO A 456 -4.71 6.45 3.58
N TYR A 457 -4.32 7.51 4.29
CA TYR A 457 -3.12 7.45 5.13
C TYR A 457 -3.41 6.67 6.42
N PRO A 458 -2.65 5.59 6.72
CA PRO A 458 -2.99 4.68 7.80
C PRO A 458 -2.87 5.30 9.19
N VAL A 459 -3.87 5.05 10.06
CA VAL A 459 -3.88 5.48 11.47
C VAL A 459 -3.50 4.31 12.38
N THR A 460 -2.24 3.91 12.32
CA THR A 460 -1.74 2.67 12.94
C THR A 460 -0.85 2.91 14.16
N PHE A 461 -0.69 1.88 14.98
CA PHE A 461 0.23 1.91 16.11
C PHE A 461 1.68 1.79 15.62
N SER A 462 2.61 2.47 16.28
CA SER A 462 4.04 2.28 16.07
C SER A 462 4.77 2.47 17.39
N SER A 463 5.46 1.43 17.86
CA SER A 463 6.30 1.51 19.06
C SER A 463 7.44 2.51 18.90
N ASN A 464 7.97 2.67 17.68
CA ASN A 464 9.02 3.65 17.37
C ASN A 464 8.53 5.09 17.54
N ARG A 465 7.23 5.35 17.30
CA ARG A 465 6.62 6.66 17.52
C ARG A 465 6.68 7.08 18.99
N LEU A 466 6.74 6.13 19.93
CA LEU A 466 6.86 6.43 21.35
C LEU A 466 8.12 7.24 21.66
N SER A 467 9.23 7.03 20.95
CA SER A 467 10.43 7.87 21.14
C SER A 467 10.18 9.35 20.83
N LEU A 468 9.22 9.67 19.96
CA LEU A 468 8.78 11.05 19.70
C LEU A 468 7.80 11.52 20.78
N LEU A 469 6.76 10.73 21.06
CA LEU A 469 5.70 11.10 22.01
C LEU A 469 6.25 11.30 23.43
N GLU A 470 7.17 10.43 23.88
CA GLU A 470 7.78 10.54 25.21
C GLU A 470 8.65 11.80 25.36
N ARG A 471 9.10 12.38 24.25
CA ARG A 471 9.81 13.67 24.18
C ARG A 471 8.88 14.87 23.96
N GLY A 472 7.57 14.67 24.08
CA GLY A 472 6.56 15.73 24.05
C GLY A 472 6.11 16.14 22.64
N LEU A 473 6.50 15.40 21.60
CA LEU A 473 6.03 15.68 20.24
C LEU A 473 4.56 15.30 20.07
N THR A 474 3.82 16.14 19.35
CA THR A 474 2.54 15.78 18.75
C THR A 474 2.80 15.15 17.39
N VAL A 475 2.28 13.95 17.14
CA VAL A 475 2.35 13.32 15.82
C VAL A 475 1.00 13.43 15.15
N ALA A 476 0.95 13.98 13.95
CA ALA A 476 -0.28 14.25 13.22
C ALA A 476 -0.19 13.73 11.77
N VAL A 477 -1.35 13.37 11.22
CA VAL A 477 -1.53 12.92 9.84
C VAL A 477 -2.58 13.82 9.19
N ALA A 478 -2.23 14.43 8.06
CA ALA A 478 -3.15 15.21 7.23
C ALA A 478 -3.81 14.31 6.18
N HIS A 479 -5.13 14.17 6.24
CA HIS A 479 -5.93 13.36 5.31
C HIS A 479 -6.35 14.20 4.09
N VAL A 480 -5.36 14.69 3.35
CA VAL A 480 -5.54 15.65 2.25
C VAL A 480 -6.20 15.04 1.01
N ARG A 481 -6.83 15.87 0.18
CA ARG A 481 -7.39 15.43 -1.10
C ARG A 481 -6.35 14.77 -2.00
N GLY A 482 -6.82 13.83 -2.81
CA GLY A 482 -5.97 12.89 -3.55
C GLY A 482 -5.76 11.58 -2.77
N GLY A 483 -5.92 11.61 -1.43
CA GLY A 483 -6.07 10.42 -0.60
C GLY A 483 -7.46 9.78 -0.72
N GLY A 484 -7.69 8.71 0.04
CA GLY A 484 -8.93 7.91 0.00
C GLY A 484 -9.89 8.13 1.18
N GLU A 485 -9.56 9.00 2.13
CA GLU A 485 -10.23 9.04 3.43
C GLU A 485 -11.73 9.36 3.37
N LEU A 486 -12.15 10.18 2.39
CA LEU A 486 -13.56 10.50 2.16
C LEU A 486 -14.08 9.91 0.84
N GLY A 487 -13.49 8.78 0.42
CA GLY A 487 -13.89 8.03 -0.76
C GLY A 487 -13.29 8.52 -2.08
N LYS A 488 -13.72 7.93 -3.20
CA LYS A 488 -13.15 8.25 -4.53
C LYS A 488 -13.36 9.70 -4.95
N ARG A 489 -14.41 10.37 -4.49
CA ARG A 489 -14.61 11.80 -4.77
C ARG A 489 -13.51 12.66 -4.14
N TRP A 490 -13.00 12.25 -2.97
CA TRP A 490 -11.87 12.90 -2.30
C TRP A 490 -10.56 12.70 -3.07
N HIS A 491 -10.37 11.51 -3.64
CA HIS A 491 -9.27 11.21 -4.56
C HIS A 491 -9.36 12.06 -5.83
N ASP A 492 -10.52 12.06 -6.50
CA ASP A 492 -10.76 12.85 -7.72
C ASP A 492 -10.48 14.34 -7.50
N ALA A 493 -10.84 14.86 -6.32
CA ALA A 493 -10.61 16.25 -5.93
C ALA A 493 -9.14 16.60 -5.63
N GLY A 494 -8.19 15.66 -5.74
CA GLY A 494 -6.76 15.90 -5.56
C GLY A 494 -5.87 15.12 -6.52
N ARG A 495 -6.36 14.82 -7.72
CA ARG A 495 -5.60 14.26 -8.84
C ARG A 495 -5.78 15.10 -10.11
N MET A 496 -5.00 14.84 -11.15
CA MET A 496 -5.10 15.50 -12.46
C MET A 496 -5.12 17.03 -12.31
N LEU A 497 -6.05 17.72 -12.98
CA LEU A 497 -6.24 19.18 -12.91
C LEU A 497 -6.79 19.70 -11.57
N ALA A 498 -6.96 18.83 -10.57
CA ALA A 498 -7.27 19.19 -9.19
C ALA A 498 -6.09 18.97 -8.23
N LYS A 499 -4.93 18.52 -8.72
CA LYS A 499 -3.81 18.08 -7.86
C LYS A 499 -3.32 19.11 -6.84
N ARG A 500 -3.43 20.41 -7.14
CA ARG A 500 -3.03 21.47 -6.21
C ARG A 500 -3.76 21.45 -4.87
N ASN A 501 -4.98 20.90 -4.85
CA ASN A 501 -5.78 20.77 -3.63
C ASN A 501 -5.05 19.96 -2.55
N THR A 502 -4.30 18.91 -2.94
CA THR A 502 -3.45 18.13 -2.02
C THR A 502 -2.51 19.03 -1.22
N PHE A 503 -1.86 19.99 -1.89
CA PHE A 503 -0.85 20.86 -1.26
C PHE A 503 -1.50 21.94 -0.39
N THR A 504 -2.59 22.55 -0.87
CA THR A 504 -3.31 23.58 -0.09
C THR A 504 -4.01 23.01 1.13
N ASP A 505 -4.49 21.76 1.06
CA ASP A 505 -5.06 21.04 2.20
C ASP A 505 -4.00 20.81 3.28
N PHE A 506 -2.80 20.38 2.89
CA PHE A 506 -1.71 20.16 3.83
C PHE A 506 -1.28 21.45 4.52
N ILE A 507 -1.17 22.55 3.76
CA ILE A 507 -0.91 23.88 4.29
C ILE A 507 -1.99 24.27 5.31
N ALA A 508 -3.27 24.08 4.97
CA ALA A 508 -4.37 24.39 5.88
C ALA A 508 -4.34 23.57 7.17
N VAL A 509 -3.93 22.29 7.11
CA VAL A 509 -3.74 21.45 8.30
C VAL A 509 -2.57 21.94 9.15
N ALA A 510 -1.43 22.28 8.54
CA ALA A 510 -0.28 22.83 9.25
C ALA A 510 -0.64 24.15 9.96
N GLU A 511 -1.31 25.06 9.26
CA GLU A 511 -1.79 26.33 9.81
C GLU A 511 -2.81 26.14 10.92
N PHE A 512 -3.72 25.16 10.79
CA PHE A 512 -4.64 24.79 11.85
C PHE A 512 -3.90 24.35 13.11
N LEU A 513 -2.93 23.44 12.99
CA LEU A 513 -2.15 22.94 14.13
C LEU A 513 -1.37 24.06 14.83
N ILE A 514 -0.81 25.00 14.07
CA ILE A 514 -0.10 26.17 14.60
C ILE A 514 -1.09 27.11 15.32
N LYS A 515 -2.17 27.50 14.65
CA LYS A 515 -3.16 28.45 15.17
C LYS A 515 -3.84 27.95 16.44
N ASP A 516 -4.15 26.66 16.49
CA ASP A 516 -4.82 26.03 17.63
C ASP A 516 -3.85 25.62 18.76
N GLY A 517 -2.58 26.02 18.68
CA GLY A 517 -1.60 25.85 19.75
C GLY A 517 -1.08 24.42 19.92
N TYR A 518 -1.29 23.52 18.95
CA TYR A 518 -0.65 22.20 18.97
C TYR A 518 0.86 22.30 18.71
N THR A 519 1.30 23.35 18.01
CA THR A 519 2.71 23.59 17.68
C THR A 519 2.97 25.05 17.27
N ALA A 520 4.19 25.34 16.83
CA ALA A 520 4.59 26.62 16.24
C ALA A 520 5.51 26.37 15.01
N PRO A 521 5.66 27.33 14.08
CA PRO A 521 6.45 27.14 12.87
C PRO A 521 7.91 26.71 13.14
N ASP A 522 8.52 27.24 14.20
CA ASP A 522 9.90 26.97 14.62
C ASP A 522 10.13 25.56 15.21
N ARG A 523 9.08 24.74 15.30
CA ARG A 523 9.11 23.39 15.87
C ARG A 523 8.15 22.41 15.18
N LEU A 524 7.61 22.80 14.03
CA LEU A 524 6.89 21.90 13.14
C LEU A 524 7.89 21.22 12.20
N VAL A 525 7.81 19.89 12.11
CA VAL A 525 8.52 19.06 11.14
C VAL A 525 7.49 18.42 10.22
N ILE A 526 7.70 18.49 8.90
CA ILE A 526 6.80 17.91 7.91
C ILE A 526 7.45 16.72 7.19
N GLU A 527 6.66 15.70 6.85
CA GLU A 527 7.18 14.47 6.24
C GLU A 527 6.27 13.88 5.17
N GLY A 528 6.89 13.32 4.13
CA GLY A 528 6.18 12.59 3.09
C GLY A 528 7.14 11.71 2.28
N GLY A 529 6.62 10.57 1.81
CA GLY A 529 7.38 9.60 1.03
C GLY A 529 6.76 9.31 -0.33
N SER A 530 7.57 9.03 -1.37
CA SER A 530 7.08 8.75 -2.74
C SER A 530 6.23 9.91 -3.28
N ALA A 531 4.95 9.70 -3.57
CA ALA A 531 3.99 10.77 -3.89
C ALA A 531 3.73 11.73 -2.72
N GLY A 532 3.91 11.30 -1.47
CA GLY A 532 3.99 12.21 -0.32
C GLY A 532 5.24 13.10 -0.37
N GLY A 533 6.31 12.66 -1.02
CA GLY A 533 7.48 13.50 -1.30
C GLY A 533 7.19 14.60 -2.33
N LEU A 534 6.34 14.33 -3.32
CA LEU A 534 5.76 15.35 -4.20
C LEU A 534 4.99 16.39 -3.37
N LEU A 535 4.13 15.92 -2.47
CA LEU A 535 3.36 16.77 -1.56
C LEU A 535 4.27 17.72 -0.77
N ILE A 536 5.27 17.18 -0.07
CA ILE A 536 6.18 18.00 0.74
C ILE A 536 7.02 18.94 -0.14
N GLY A 537 7.56 18.46 -1.26
CA GLY A 537 8.33 19.30 -2.19
C GLY A 537 7.54 20.49 -2.72
N ALA A 538 6.25 20.29 -3.07
CA ALA A 538 5.39 21.38 -3.52
C ALA A 538 5.05 22.35 -2.38
N VAL A 539 4.75 21.85 -1.17
CA VAL A 539 4.48 22.67 0.02
C VAL A 539 5.67 23.54 0.38
N LEU A 540 6.89 23.00 0.32
CA LEU A 540 8.11 23.74 0.62
C LEU A 540 8.37 24.88 -0.37
N ASN A 541 7.99 24.73 -1.64
CA ASN A 541 8.06 25.84 -2.59
C ASN A 541 7.00 26.91 -2.33
N LEU A 542 5.79 26.51 -1.92
CA LEU A 542 4.65 27.42 -1.70
C LEU A 542 4.75 28.17 -0.37
N ARG A 543 5.19 27.50 0.68
CA ARG A 543 5.16 27.96 2.08
C ARG A 543 6.37 27.43 2.88
N PRO A 544 7.60 27.81 2.51
CA PRO A 544 8.80 27.38 3.23
C PRO A 544 8.86 27.90 4.69
N ASP A 545 8.04 28.90 5.03
CA ASP A 545 7.94 29.51 6.35
C ASP A 545 7.14 28.67 7.37
N LEU A 546 6.42 27.63 6.94
CA LEU A 546 5.50 26.88 7.80
C LEU A 546 6.18 25.98 8.83
N CYS A 547 7.41 25.54 8.55
CA CYS A 547 8.05 24.48 9.33
C CYS A 547 9.53 24.79 9.56
N ALA A 548 10.10 24.18 10.59
CA ALA A 548 11.52 24.28 10.92
C ALA A 548 12.34 23.29 10.10
N ALA A 549 11.79 22.10 9.84
CA ALA A 549 12.46 21.06 9.07
C ALA A 549 11.48 20.21 8.25
N ALA A 550 12.00 19.54 7.22
CA ALA A 550 11.26 18.59 6.41
C ALA A 550 12.05 17.31 6.14
N VAL A 551 11.34 16.18 6.08
CA VAL A 551 11.90 14.86 5.71
C VAL A 551 11.20 14.36 4.45
N LEU A 552 11.97 14.18 3.38
CA LEU A 552 11.48 13.69 2.10
C LEU A 552 12.06 12.30 1.85
N ARG A 553 11.19 11.29 1.72
CA ARG A 553 11.60 9.90 1.48
C ARG A 553 11.28 9.51 0.04
N VAL A 554 12.27 9.05 -0.72
CA VAL A 554 12.15 8.65 -2.14
C VAL A 554 11.22 9.58 -2.95
N PRO A 555 11.44 10.90 -2.94
CA PRO A 555 10.39 11.85 -3.28
C PRO A 555 10.22 12.01 -4.80
N PHE A 556 8.98 11.97 -5.28
CA PHE A 556 8.66 12.25 -6.68
C PHE A 556 8.66 13.77 -6.96
N VAL A 557 9.81 14.33 -7.33
CA VAL A 557 10.00 15.80 -7.42
C VAL A 557 10.22 16.34 -8.83
N ASP A 558 10.70 15.51 -9.77
CA ASP A 558 10.89 15.90 -11.18
C ASP A 558 9.71 15.45 -12.06
N VAL A 559 8.52 15.93 -11.68
CA VAL A 559 7.24 15.46 -12.22
C VAL A 559 7.18 15.58 -13.73
N ILE A 560 7.59 16.71 -14.30
CA ILE A 560 7.40 16.98 -15.73
C ILE A 560 8.36 16.16 -16.59
N THR A 561 9.64 16.08 -16.21
CA THR A 561 10.63 15.33 -17.00
C THR A 561 10.35 13.83 -16.95
N THR A 562 10.03 13.29 -15.78
CA THR A 562 9.62 11.89 -15.62
C THR A 562 8.37 11.58 -16.44
N MET A 563 7.33 12.40 -16.32
CA MET A 563 6.06 12.14 -17.02
C MET A 563 6.11 12.40 -18.53
N LEU A 564 7.20 12.97 -19.07
CA LEU A 564 7.42 13.05 -20.52
C LEU A 564 8.03 11.76 -21.09
N ASP A 565 8.58 10.90 -20.23
CA ASP A 565 9.32 9.71 -20.63
C ASP A 565 8.57 8.41 -20.29
N GLU A 566 7.94 7.85 -21.31
CA GLU A 566 7.17 6.59 -21.25
C GLU A 566 8.07 5.35 -21.14
N SER A 567 9.39 5.48 -21.32
CA SER A 567 10.31 4.36 -21.13
C SER A 567 10.57 4.05 -19.64
N LEU A 568 10.19 4.96 -18.74
CA LEU A 568 10.35 4.77 -17.30
C LEU A 568 9.21 3.90 -16.76
N PRO A 569 9.47 3.05 -15.75
CA PRO A 569 8.42 2.38 -15.02
C PRO A 569 7.38 3.39 -14.51
N LEU A 570 6.11 2.96 -14.47
CA LEU A 570 4.96 3.72 -13.96
C LEU A 570 4.45 4.88 -14.83
N THR A 571 5.29 5.57 -15.62
CA THR A 571 4.90 6.81 -16.34
C THR A 571 3.56 6.70 -17.06
N VAL A 572 3.37 5.65 -17.88
CA VAL A 572 2.16 5.49 -18.69
C VAL A 572 0.93 5.35 -17.81
N ALA A 573 0.97 4.50 -16.78
CA ALA A 573 -0.14 4.31 -15.84
C ALA A 573 -0.44 5.60 -15.05
N GLU A 574 0.60 6.34 -14.66
CA GLU A 574 0.47 7.57 -13.88
C GLU A 574 -0.11 8.76 -14.67
N PHE A 575 -0.31 8.64 -15.99
CA PHE A 575 -1.09 9.61 -16.76
C PHE A 575 -2.51 9.77 -16.24
N GLU A 576 -3.08 8.74 -15.61
CA GLU A 576 -4.42 8.78 -15.01
C GLU A 576 -4.44 9.43 -13.60
N GLU A 577 -3.27 9.66 -12.99
CA GLU A 577 -3.13 10.33 -11.70
C GLU A 577 -2.67 11.78 -11.84
N TRP A 578 -1.60 12.04 -12.61
CA TRP A 578 -0.99 13.37 -12.71
C TRP A 578 -1.41 14.14 -13.97
N GLY A 579 -1.75 13.40 -15.02
CA GLY A 579 -1.92 13.90 -16.38
C GLY A 579 -0.69 13.64 -17.25
N ASN A 580 -0.92 13.58 -18.57
CA ASN A 580 0.13 13.44 -19.57
C ASN A 580 0.64 14.82 -20.02
N PRO A 581 1.89 15.23 -19.70
CA PRO A 581 2.45 16.54 -20.09
C PRO A 581 2.72 16.67 -21.60
N LYS A 582 2.56 15.62 -22.41
CA LYS A 582 2.47 15.76 -23.87
C LYS A 582 1.16 16.45 -24.30
N ILE A 583 0.19 16.62 -23.40
CA ILE A 583 -1.01 17.45 -23.60
C ILE A 583 -0.73 18.86 -23.04
N PRO A 584 -0.92 19.94 -23.83
CA PRO A 584 -0.59 21.31 -23.42
C PRO A 584 -1.25 21.79 -22.12
N GLU A 585 -2.51 21.40 -21.88
CA GLU A 585 -3.24 21.77 -20.67
C GLU A 585 -2.63 21.13 -19.41
N HIS A 586 -2.40 19.81 -19.46
CA HIS A 586 -1.78 19.07 -18.36
C HIS A 586 -0.37 19.62 -18.07
N TYR A 587 0.43 19.86 -19.11
CA TYR A 587 1.76 20.45 -18.97
C TYR A 587 1.73 21.78 -18.21
N ARG A 588 0.87 22.72 -18.63
CA ARG A 588 0.75 24.03 -17.99
C ARG A 588 0.30 23.90 -16.54
N TYR A 589 -0.60 22.97 -16.25
CA TYR A 589 -1.06 22.72 -14.88
C TYR A 589 0.03 22.09 -14.00
N MET A 590 0.73 21.06 -14.50
CA MET A 590 1.84 20.40 -13.81
C MET A 590 2.99 21.38 -13.49
N LYS A 591 3.29 22.32 -14.41
CA LYS A 591 4.25 23.41 -14.15
C LYS A 591 3.94 24.24 -12.93
N THR A 592 2.67 24.34 -12.52
CA THR A 592 2.32 25.16 -11.35
C THR A 592 2.77 24.54 -10.02
N TYR A 593 3.06 23.24 -9.98
CA TYR A 593 3.34 22.53 -8.73
C TYR A 593 4.57 21.61 -8.76
N CYS A 594 5.09 21.25 -9.94
CA CYS A 594 6.27 20.39 -10.07
C CYS A 594 7.42 20.91 -9.18
N PRO A 595 7.84 20.19 -8.12
CA PRO A 595 8.77 20.72 -7.13
C PRO A 595 10.09 21.18 -7.75
N TYR A 596 10.72 20.34 -8.58
CA TYR A 596 12.01 20.64 -9.19
C TYR A 596 12.01 21.93 -10.01
N THR A 597 10.97 22.15 -10.83
CA THR A 597 10.91 23.32 -11.72
C THR A 597 10.44 24.59 -11.02
N ASN A 598 9.98 24.52 -9.77
CA ASN A 598 9.49 25.65 -8.99
C ASN A 598 10.42 26.03 -7.83
N ILE A 599 11.64 25.46 -7.77
CA ILE A 599 12.66 25.92 -6.84
C ILE A 599 13.01 27.38 -7.16
N ALA A 600 13.04 28.22 -6.12
CA ALA A 600 13.38 29.64 -6.23
C ALA A 600 14.50 30.03 -5.28
N ALA A 601 15.15 31.16 -5.53
CA ALA A 601 16.13 31.73 -4.59
C ALA A 601 15.40 32.32 -3.37
N GLN A 602 15.07 31.46 -2.41
CA GLN A 602 14.39 31.78 -1.16
C GLN A 602 14.95 30.95 0.00
N ARG A 603 14.56 31.31 1.23
CA ARG A 603 14.95 30.53 2.41
C ARG A 603 14.05 29.30 2.53
N TYR A 604 14.65 28.11 2.48
CA TYR A 604 13.99 26.84 2.78
C TYR A 604 14.32 26.40 4.22
N PRO A 605 13.48 25.56 4.85
CA PRO A 605 13.77 24.94 6.14
C PRO A 605 14.92 23.92 6.01
N ASP A 606 15.37 23.38 7.15
CA ASP A 606 16.32 22.27 7.14
C ASP A 606 15.68 21.03 6.50
N MET A 607 16.42 20.31 5.65
CA MET A 607 15.86 19.18 4.89
C MET A 607 16.73 17.93 5.01
N LEU A 608 16.09 16.79 5.21
CA LEU A 608 16.68 15.47 4.99
C LEU A 608 15.97 14.80 3.81
N VAL A 609 16.69 14.61 2.71
CA VAL A 609 16.21 13.88 1.53
C VAL A 609 16.86 12.51 1.52
N ARG A 610 16.04 11.45 1.52
CA ARG A 610 16.51 10.05 1.44
C ARG A 610 16.04 9.44 0.13
N THR A 611 16.91 8.73 -0.57
CA THR A 611 16.57 7.99 -1.79
C THR A 611 17.38 6.68 -1.87
N SER A 612 17.16 5.87 -2.91
CA SER A 612 17.90 4.63 -3.19
C SER A 612 18.26 4.57 -4.67
N LEU A 613 19.46 4.06 -4.98
CA LEU A 613 19.92 3.87 -6.37
C LEU A 613 19.09 2.81 -7.12
N ASN A 614 18.46 1.89 -6.37
CA ASN A 614 17.70 0.75 -6.89
C ASN A 614 16.21 0.80 -6.54
N ASP A 615 15.67 1.96 -6.16
CA ASP A 615 14.25 2.10 -5.78
C ASP A 615 13.26 1.56 -6.83
#